data_AF-A0A971V6F7-F1
#
_entry.id   AF-A0A971V6F7-F1
#
_cell.length_a   1.000
_cell.length_b   1.000
_cell.length_c   1.000
_cell.angle_alpha   90.00
_cell.angle_beta   90.00
_cell.angle_gamma   90.00
#
_symmetry.space_group_name_H-M   'P 1'
#
loop_
_entity.id
_entity.type
_entity.pdbx_description
1 polymer ?
#
loop_
_entity_poly.entity_id
_entity_poly.type
_entity_poly.pdbx_seq_one_letter_code
_entity_poly.pdbx_strand_id
1 'polypeptide(L)'
;MKAPQDVIIKPVITEKSSGDTAEGKYTFKVAVNATKPEIKAAVEKLFNVKVVNVNTVNYDGKIKRQRYAFGRTPAFKKAMVTIATESMDGSYLAKGGKSAKVAAKYKTSIEEFGIGQ
;
A
#
# COMPACT_ATOMS: atom_id res chain seq x y z
N MET A 1 -4.63 -18.37 5.81
CA MET A 1 -4.29 -16.93 5.81
C MET A 1 -3.29 -16.71 4.68
N LYS A 2 -3.52 -15.78 3.75
CA LYS A 2 -2.56 -15.53 2.64
C LYS A 2 -1.32 -14.85 3.18
N ALA A 3 -0.16 -15.15 2.60
CA ALA A 3 1.06 -14.51 3.01
C ALA A 3 1.07 -13.04 2.49
N PRO A 4 1.66 -12.08 3.23
CA PRO A 4 1.69 -10.69 2.81
C PRO A 4 2.31 -10.47 1.42
N GLN A 5 3.28 -11.31 1.04
CA GLN A 5 3.96 -11.22 -0.25
C GLN A 5 3.05 -11.61 -1.42
N ASP A 6 2.03 -12.45 -1.18
CA ASP A 6 1.06 -12.83 -2.21
C ASP A 6 0.03 -11.72 -2.46
N VAL A 7 -0.18 -10.84 -1.48
CA VAL A 7 -1.16 -9.76 -1.55
C VAL A 7 -0.62 -8.58 -2.35
N ILE A 8 0.64 -8.18 -2.10
CA ILE A 8 1.31 -7.07 -2.79
C ILE A 8 2.24 -7.62 -3.85
N ILE A 9 1.91 -7.38 -5.12
CA ILE A 9 2.64 -7.95 -6.25
C ILE A 9 3.83 -7.06 -6.63
N LYS A 10 3.60 -5.77 -6.85
CA LYS A 10 4.64 -4.81 -7.25
C LYS A 10 4.22 -3.34 -7.07
N PRO A 11 5.16 -2.40 -6.93
CA PRO A 11 4.85 -0.97 -7.00
C PRO A 11 4.39 -0.56 -8.41
N VAL A 12 3.56 0.47 -8.49
CA VAL A 12 3.17 1.10 -9.75
C VAL A 12 3.85 2.46 -9.81
N ILE A 13 4.80 2.61 -10.73
CA ILE A 13 5.60 3.82 -10.91
C ILE A 13 5.12 4.52 -12.19
N THR A 14 4.60 5.72 -12.01
CA THR A 14 4.05 6.64 -13.02
C THR A 14 4.24 8.07 -12.51
N GLU A 15 4.22 9.08 -13.38
CA GLU A 15 4.33 10.50 -12.95
C GLU A 15 3.34 10.84 -11.83
N LYS A 16 2.10 10.38 -11.96
CA LYS A 16 1.07 10.57 -10.94
C LYS A 16 1.44 9.92 -9.61
N SER A 17 1.83 8.64 -9.62
CA SER A 17 2.15 7.94 -8.37
C SER A 17 3.40 8.51 -7.71
N SER A 18 4.34 9.06 -8.48
CA SER A 18 5.51 9.75 -7.94
C SER A 18 5.13 11.09 -7.29
N GLY A 19 4.19 11.84 -7.89
CA GLY A 19 3.63 13.05 -7.27
C GLY A 19 2.87 12.77 -5.97
N ASP A 20 2.08 11.68 -5.95
CA ASP A 20 1.31 11.24 -4.79
C ASP A 20 2.20 10.84 -3.58
N THR A 21 3.46 10.45 -3.81
CA THR A 21 4.42 10.10 -2.75
C THR A 21 4.67 11.26 -1.78
N ALA A 22 4.67 12.51 -2.26
CA ALA A 22 4.85 13.69 -1.42
C ALA A 22 3.71 13.85 -0.39
N GLU A 23 2.52 13.33 -0.70
CA GLU A 23 1.36 13.30 0.18
C GLU A 23 1.29 12.02 1.05
N GLY A 24 2.32 11.17 1.03
CA GLY A 24 2.33 9.90 1.76
C GLY A 24 1.42 8.83 1.14
N LYS A 25 1.09 8.95 -0.15
CA LYS A 25 0.25 7.98 -0.88
C LYS A 25 1.12 7.11 -1.78
N TYR A 26 1.03 5.80 -1.59
CA TYR A 26 1.82 4.81 -2.31
C TYR A 26 0.91 3.88 -3.12
N THR A 27 1.26 3.62 -4.37
CA THR A 27 0.42 2.85 -5.29
C THR A 27 1.01 1.47 -5.60
N PHE A 28 0.24 0.41 -5.32
CA PHE A 28 0.64 -0.97 -5.56
C PHE A 28 -0.30 -1.67 -6.55
N LYS A 29 0.26 -2.59 -7.33
CA LYS A 29 -0.51 -3.66 -7.97
C LYS A 29 -0.66 -4.78 -6.96
N VAL A 30 -1.89 -5.17 -6.69
CA VAL A 30 -2.26 -6.17 -5.68
C VAL A 30 -3.00 -7.33 -6.33
N ALA A 31 -3.10 -8.44 -5.61
CA ALA A 31 -3.90 -9.58 -6.04
C ALA A 31 -5.36 -9.18 -6.27
N VAL A 32 -5.96 -9.63 -7.38
CA VAL A 32 -7.35 -9.29 -7.76
C VAL A 32 -8.34 -9.71 -6.68
N ASN A 33 -8.05 -10.79 -5.96
CA ASN A 33 -8.90 -11.34 -4.91
C ASN A 33 -8.64 -10.72 -3.51
N ALA A 34 -7.75 -9.73 -3.39
CA ALA A 34 -7.42 -9.11 -2.10
C ALA A 34 -8.46 -8.07 -1.67
N THR A 35 -8.84 -8.10 -0.41
CA THR A 35 -9.74 -7.13 0.23
C THR A 35 -8.96 -5.98 0.87
N LYS A 36 -9.61 -4.84 1.13
CA LYS A 36 -8.94 -3.67 1.75
C LYS A 36 -8.29 -3.97 3.11
N PRO A 37 -8.93 -4.71 4.04
CA PRO A 37 -8.30 -5.05 5.33
C PRO A 37 -7.05 -5.92 5.15
N GLU A 38 -7.07 -6.86 4.20
CA GLU A 38 -5.92 -7.71 3.89
C GLU A 38 -4.75 -6.89 3.33
N ILE A 39 -5.03 -5.95 2.41
CA ILE A 39 -4.02 -5.05 1.84
C ILE A 39 -3.41 -4.19 2.94
N LYS A 40 -4.24 -3.63 3.83
CA LYS A 40 -3.77 -2.86 4.99
C LYS A 40 -2.79 -3.67 5.84
N ALA A 41 -3.20 -4.85 6.27
CA ALA A 41 -2.37 -5.72 7.10
C ALA A 41 -1.08 -6.17 6.39
N ALA A 42 -1.13 -6.39 5.07
CA ALA A 42 0.04 -6.77 4.29
C ALA A 42 1.06 -5.63 4.18
N VAL A 43 0.60 -4.40 3.90
CA VAL A 43 1.48 -3.21 3.82
C VAL A 43 2.11 -2.92 5.19
N GLU A 44 1.31 -2.91 6.27
CA GLU A 44 1.81 -2.66 7.62
C GLU A 44 2.90 -3.68 8.02
N LYS A 45 2.73 -4.96 7.64
CA LYS A 45 3.71 -6.02 7.94
C LYS A 45 4.97 -5.96 7.09
N LEU A 46 4.86 -5.69 5.79
CA LEU A 46 6.01 -5.72 4.87
C LEU A 46 6.92 -4.50 5.04
N PHE A 47 6.33 -3.32 5.22
CA PHE A 47 7.09 -2.07 5.24
C PHE A 47 7.23 -1.47 6.64
N ASN A 48 6.65 -2.10 7.67
CA ASN A 48 6.64 -1.60 9.05
C ASN A 48 6.17 -0.14 9.13
N VAL A 49 5.10 0.18 8.40
CA VAL A 49 4.45 1.50 8.33
C VAL A 49 3.09 1.45 8.99
N LYS A 50 2.54 2.61 9.37
CA LYS A 50 1.15 2.71 9.80
C LYS A 50 0.25 3.15 8.64
N VAL A 51 -0.77 2.37 8.31
CA VAL A 51 -1.69 2.69 7.21
C VAL A 51 -2.95 3.38 7.74
N VAL A 52 -3.22 4.56 7.21
CA VAL A 52 -4.41 5.37 7.52
C VAL A 52 -5.59 4.88 6.69
N ASN A 53 -5.43 4.83 5.37
CA ASN A 53 -6.50 4.52 4.44
C ASN A 53 -6.03 3.68 3.24
N VAL A 54 -6.96 2.95 2.64
CA VAL A 54 -6.73 2.12 1.44
C VAL A 54 -7.86 2.34 0.43
N ASN A 55 -7.48 2.78 -0.77
CA ASN A 55 -8.35 2.94 -1.92
C ASN A 55 -7.98 1.90 -2.97
N THR A 56 -8.96 1.21 -3.54
CA THR A 56 -8.73 0.13 -4.50
C THR A 56 -9.56 0.34 -5.76
N VAL A 57 -8.98 0.01 -6.92
CA VAL A 57 -9.64 0.07 -8.23
C VAL A 57 -9.29 -1.19 -9.02
N ASN A 58 -10.29 -1.80 -9.66
CA ASN A 58 -10.08 -2.91 -10.58
C ASN A 58 -9.91 -2.37 -12.00
N TYR A 59 -8.90 -2.86 -12.71
CA TYR A 59 -8.64 -2.53 -14.11
C TYR A 59 -8.77 -3.77 -14.97
N ASP A 60 -9.64 -3.68 -15.97
CA ASP A 60 -9.75 -4.71 -16.98
C ASP A 60 -8.52 -4.72 -17.89
N GLY A 61 -8.19 -5.92 -18.35
CA GLY A 61 -7.16 -6.13 -19.35
C GLY A 61 -7.50 -5.40 -20.65
N LYS A 62 -6.54 -4.70 -21.24
CA LYS A 62 -6.72 -4.07 -22.56
C LYS A 62 -6.72 -5.14 -23.63
N ILE A 63 -7.58 -5.00 -24.64
CA ILE A 63 -7.53 -5.83 -25.84
C ILE A 63 -6.27 -5.45 -26.61
N LYS A 64 -5.48 -6.45 -26.98
CA LYS A 64 -4.25 -6.32 -27.76
C LYS A 64 -4.29 -7.33 -28.90
N ARG A 65 -3.74 -6.95 -30.05
CA ARG A 65 -3.64 -7.83 -31.22
C ARG A 65 -2.19 -8.17 -31.46
N GLN A 66 -1.92 -9.45 -31.68
CA GLN A 66 -0.63 -9.91 -32.19
C GLN A 66 -0.86 -10.58 -33.54
N ARG A 67 -0.36 -9.94 -34.60
CA ARG A 67 -0.58 -10.33 -36.00
C ARG A 67 -2.08 -10.49 -36.32
N TYR A 68 -2.58 -11.74 -36.36
CA TYR A 68 -3.97 -12.07 -36.69
C TYR A 68 -4.83 -12.41 -35.48
N ALA A 69 -4.25 -12.65 -34.29
CA ALA A 69 -4.99 -13.05 -33.10
C ALA A 69 -5.26 -11.85 -32.17
N PHE A 70 -6.49 -11.76 -31.66
CA PHE A 70 -6.87 -10.83 -30.60
C PHE A 70 -6.81 -11.54 -29.25
N GLY A 71 -6.14 -10.91 -28.29
CA GLY A 71 -6.07 -11.36 -26.90
C GLY A 71 -6.29 -10.20 -25.93
N ARG A 72 -6.33 -10.49 -24.63
CA ARG A 72 -6.42 -9.46 -23.58
C ARG A 72 -5.23 -9.58 -22.65
N THR A 73 -4.71 -8.45 -22.20
CA THR A 73 -3.73 -8.45 -21.11
C THR A 73 -4.41 -8.92 -19.81
N PRO A 74 -3.66 -9.43 -18.83
CA PRO A 74 -4.24 -9.80 -17.54
C PRO A 74 -4.86 -8.58 -16.85
N ALA A 75 -6.06 -8.77 -16.29
CA ALA A 75 -6.68 -7.80 -15.41
C ALA A 75 -5.85 -7.65 -14.11
N PHE A 76 -5.96 -6.50 -13.45
CA PHE A 76 -5.28 -6.28 -12.19
C PHE A 76 -6.04 -5.34 -11.27
N LYS A 77 -5.78 -5.47 -9.98
CA LYS A 77 -6.26 -4.53 -8.97
C LYS A 77 -5.13 -3.59 -8.58
N LYS A 78 -5.44 -2.30 -8.53
CA LYS A 78 -4.56 -1.24 -8.06
C LYS A 78 -5.01 -0.81 -6.67
N ALA A 79 -4.08 -0.66 -5.74
CA ALA A 79 -4.31 -0.15 -4.41
C ALA A 79 -3.49 1.13 -4.19
N MET A 80 -4.15 2.22 -3.85
CA MET A 80 -3.53 3.46 -3.36
C MET A 80 -3.64 3.44 -1.85
N VAL A 81 -2.50 3.48 -1.17
CA VAL A 81 -2.38 3.30 0.27
C VAL A 81 -1.81 4.57 0.88
N THR A 82 -2.53 5.15 1.83
CA THR A 82 -2.09 6.34 2.55
C THR A 82 -1.46 5.92 3.87
N ILE A 83 -0.19 6.29 4.07
CA ILE A 83 0.51 6.06 5.34
C ILE A 83 0.37 7.27 6.27
N ALA A 84 0.59 7.06 7.55
CA ALA A 84 0.70 8.15 8.51
C ALA A 84 2.08 8.81 8.36
N THR A 85 2.10 10.07 7.95
CA THR A 85 3.33 10.87 7.82
C THR A 85 3.82 11.35 9.19
N GLU A 86 2.90 11.50 10.14
CA GLU A 86 3.18 11.90 11.52
C GLU A 86 3.15 10.70 12.46
N SER A 87 4.02 10.72 13.48
CA SER A 87 3.93 9.80 14.61
C SER A 87 2.65 10.09 15.39
N MET A 88 1.64 9.25 15.19
CA MET A 88 0.43 9.20 16.02
C MET A 88 0.85 8.68 17.40
N ASP A 89 1.37 9.58 18.23
CA ASP A 89 1.67 9.34 19.64
C ASP A 89 0.35 9.18 20.40
N GLY A 90 -0.07 7.94 20.62
CA GLY A 90 -1.18 7.65 21.53
C GLY A 90 -0.78 7.96 22.96
N SER A 91 -1.38 9.00 23.56
CA SER A 91 -1.26 9.23 25.01
C SER A 91 -2.35 8.45 25.73
N TYR A 92 -1.95 7.61 26.69
CA TYR A 92 -2.88 6.94 27.60
C TYR A 92 -2.51 7.29 29.04
N LEU A 93 -3.53 7.40 29.87
CA LEU A 93 -3.39 7.57 31.31
C LEU A 93 -3.07 6.20 31.91
N ALA A 94 -1.86 6.04 32.46
CA ALA A 94 -1.51 4.86 33.23
C ALA A 94 -2.20 4.91 34.60
N LYS A 95 -2.37 3.75 35.24
CA LYS A 95 -2.96 3.63 36.57
C LYS A 95 -2.13 4.48 37.55
N GLY A 96 -2.72 5.55 38.09
CA GLY A 96 -2.03 6.56 38.91
C GLY A 96 -1.88 7.95 38.28
N GLY A 97 -2.54 8.24 37.14
CA GLY A 97 -2.62 9.61 36.57
C GLY A 97 -1.38 10.08 35.82
N LYS A 98 -0.36 9.23 35.68
CA LYS A 98 0.83 9.53 34.89
C LYS A 98 0.56 9.19 33.42
N SER A 99 0.89 10.11 32.52
CA SER A 99 0.84 9.87 31.07
C SER A 99 2.02 9.00 30.65
N ALA A 100 1.74 7.87 30.00
CA ALA A 100 2.76 7.04 29.39
C ALA A 100 2.61 7.12 27.87
N LYS A 101 3.73 7.30 27.15
CA LYS A 101 3.78 7.30 25.69
C LYS A 101 4.16 5.92 25.19
N VAL A 102 3.39 5.33 24.27
CA VAL A 102 3.84 4.17 23.47
C VAL A 102 4.41 4.70 22.17
N ALA A 103 5.73 4.74 22.07
CA ALA A 103 6.42 5.06 20.84
C ALA A 103 6.50 3.80 19.97
N ALA A 104 5.47 3.56 19.14
CA ALA A 104 5.60 2.57 18.09
C ALA A 104 6.50 3.15 16.97
N LYS A 105 7.65 2.51 16.73
CA LYS A 105 8.61 2.90 15.70
C LYS A 105 8.16 2.36 14.34
N TYR A 106 7.25 3.07 13.69
CA TYR A 106 6.90 2.82 12.30
C TYR A 106 7.64 3.80 11.37
N LYS A 107 7.95 3.33 10.16
CA LYS A 107 8.54 4.19 9.13
C LYS A 107 7.51 5.22 8.66
N THR A 108 7.97 6.44 8.36
CA THR A 108 7.16 7.55 7.83
C THR A 108 7.26 7.69 6.31
N SER A 109 8.12 6.88 5.67
CA SER A 109 8.28 6.78 4.22
C SER A 109 8.58 5.34 3.81
N ILE A 110 8.25 5.00 2.57
CA ILE A 110 8.66 3.74 1.93
C ILE A 110 9.79 4.10 0.95
N GLU A 111 11.04 4.03 1.44
CA GLU A 111 12.23 4.44 0.70
C GLU A 111 12.46 3.60 -0.58
N GLU A 112 11.96 2.37 -0.62
CA GLU A 112 12.06 1.49 -1.80
C GLU A 112 11.09 1.87 -2.94
N PHE A 113 10.28 2.92 -2.77
CA PHE A 113 9.28 3.35 -3.75
C PHE A 113 9.84 4.44 -4.69
N GLY A 114 10.47 4.02 -5.79
CA GLY A 114 10.78 4.93 -6.92
C GLY A 114 12.20 4.86 -7.49
N ILE A 115 13.15 4.18 -6.84
CA ILE A 115 14.51 4.00 -7.35
C ILE A 115 14.99 2.57 -7.03
N GLY A 116 15.32 1.80 -8.08
CA GLY A 116 16.02 0.52 -7.96
C GLY A 116 15.18 -0.65 -7.44
N GLN A 117 14.51 -1.36 -8.36
CA GLN A 117 14.34 -2.81 -8.28
C GLN A 117 14.97 -3.44 -9.51
#